data_AF-A0A0R2EUL5-F1
#
_entry.id   AF-A0A0R2EUL5-F1
#
_cell.length_a   1.000
_cell.length_b   1.000
_cell.length_c   1.000
_cell.angle_alpha   90.00
_cell.angle_beta   90.00
_cell.angle_gamma   90.00
#
_symmetry.space_group_name_H-M   'P 1'
#
loop_
_entity.id
_entity.type
_entity.pdbx_description
1 polymer ?
#
loop_
_entity_poly.entity_id
_entity_poly.type
_entity_poly.pdbx_seq_one_letter_code
_entity_poly.pdbx_strand_id
1 'polypeptide(L)'
;MITVGTGLQVQVSAKSRSTTPTPNKTVLAHASNFYQLHETYYETTYGLSDDYQTAFDSHGRVWIYNQTHSKALSQSLKAAMKNWNQQLAAPVFYKGTKKHHTLTVRVINRQVKTNEELAWWQPTTQTLSIDNLHYQTEWQAINKYMKQNYVRQAGPDLAKVTAAIDDTATTTARNVEYARILTHELGHVLGLQHSKNQTDLMYAGVGFSDIYQYAAVIKDQIWANPLSVTDVKRGQLALKLLD
;
A
#
# COMPACT_ATOMS: atom_id res chain seq x y z
N MET A 1 -55.82 -10.59 32.58
CA MET A 1 -54.69 -11.42 32.10
C MET A 1 -53.92 -10.63 31.06
N ILE A 2 -52.61 -10.81 31.12
CA ILE A 2 -51.49 -10.20 30.37
C ILE A 2 -51.72 -10.31 28.83
N THR A 3 -51.30 -9.35 27.99
CA THR A 3 -50.06 -9.35 27.18
C THR A 3 -50.03 -8.03 26.36
N VAL A 4 -49.16 -7.03 26.61
CA VAL A 4 -47.76 -6.77 26.17
C VAL A 4 -47.48 -6.96 24.68
N GLY A 5 -46.97 -5.93 23.99
CA GLY A 5 -46.37 -6.13 22.66
C GLY A 5 -46.07 -4.90 21.78
N THR A 6 -45.63 -3.76 22.31
CA THR A 6 -45.05 -2.69 21.46
C THR A 6 -43.54 -2.88 21.38
N GLY A 7 -43.10 -3.74 20.48
CA GLY A 7 -41.69 -3.86 20.07
C GLY A 7 -41.41 -2.89 18.93
N LEU A 8 -40.88 -1.71 19.26
CA LEU A 8 -40.32 -0.78 18.29
C LEU A 8 -39.05 -1.43 17.71
N GLN A 9 -39.14 -2.03 16.52
CA GLN A 9 -37.95 -2.43 15.77
C GLN A 9 -37.21 -1.16 15.33
N VAL A 10 -36.13 -0.84 16.03
CA VAL A 10 -35.13 0.10 15.53
C VAL A 10 -34.45 -0.56 14.34
N GLN A 11 -34.93 -0.27 13.12
CA GLN A 11 -34.15 -0.45 11.91
C GLN A 11 -32.90 0.42 12.05
N VAL A 12 -31.78 -0.21 12.44
CA VAL A 12 -30.46 0.40 12.31
C VAL A 12 -30.16 0.41 10.81
N SER A 13 -30.61 1.47 10.14
CA SER A 13 -30.15 1.80 8.81
C SER A 13 -28.66 2.12 8.94
N ALA A 14 -27.81 1.15 8.60
CA ALA A 14 -26.39 1.37 8.45
C ALA A 14 -26.20 2.38 7.32
N LYS A 15 -26.15 3.67 7.69
CA LYS A 15 -25.65 4.73 6.81
C LYS A 15 -24.29 4.25 6.32
N SER A 16 -24.15 4.03 5.02
CA SER A 16 -22.84 3.77 4.44
C SER A 16 -21.93 4.93 4.88
N ARG A 17 -20.92 4.64 5.71
CA ARG A 17 -19.91 5.66 5.98
C ARG A 17 -19.25 5.96 4.64
N SER A 18 -19.40 7.21 4.18
CA SER A 18 -18.88 7.64 2.88
C SER A 18 -17.36 7.72 2.84
N THR A 19 -16.70 7.55 3.99
CA THR A 19 -15.25 7.62 4.20
C THR A 19 -14.80 6.50 5.12
N THR A 20 -13.56 6.04 4.98
CA THR A 20 -12.96 5.07 5.90
C THR A 20 -12.53 5.82 7.16
N PRO A 21 -13.03 5.45 8.36
CA PRO A 21 -12.70 6.16 9.59
C PRO A 21 -11.26 5.90 10.03
N THR A 22 -10.67 6.86 10.72
CA THR A 22 -9.35 6.75 11.36
C THR A 22 -9.51 6.21 12.79
N PRO A 23 -8.88 5.07 13.18
CA PRO A 23 -8.85 4.65 14.57
C PRO A 23 -8.25 5.72 15.49
N ASN A 24 -8.98 6.07 16.55
CA ASN A 24 -8.53 7.06 17.53
C ASN A 24 -7.72 6.40 18.67
N LYS A 25 -7.21 7.21 19.60
CA LYS A 25 -6.39 6.72 20.73
C LYS A 25 -7.14 5.73 21.61
N THR A 26 -8.43 5.94 21.87
CA THR A 26 -9.25 5.04 22.69
C THR A 26 -9.38 3.67 22.03
N VAL A 27 -9.65 3.65 20.72
CA VAL A 27 -9.75 2.42 19.93
C VAL A 27 -8.45 1.62 19.97
N LEU A 28 -7.29 2.28 20.02
CA LEU A 28 -5.97 1.63 20.05
C LEU A 28 -5.46 1.28 21.46
N ALA A 29 -6.23 1.60 22.51
CA ALA A 29 -5.82 1.43 23.90
C ALA A 29 -6.56 0.29 24.62
N HIS A 30 -7.40 -0.47 23.91
CA HIS A 30 -8.07 -1.64 24.49
C HIS A 30 -7.09 -2.79 24.74
N ALA A 31 -7.47 -3.71 25.64
CA ALA A 31 -6.71 -4.93 25.89
C ALA A 31 -6.98 -5.99 24.81
N SER A 32 -6.07 -6.95 24.62
CA SER A 32 -6.18 -8.00 23.57
C SER A 32 -7.50 -8.78 23.66
N ASN A 33 -7.94 -9.18 24.86
CA ASN A 33 -9.23 -9.85 25.04
C ASN A 33 -10.43 -9.02 24.56
N PHE A 34 -10.36 -7.69 24.64
CA PHE A 34 -11.40 -6.81 24.13
C PHE A 34 -11.42 -6.81 22.61
N TYR A 35 -10.25 -6.81 21.96
CA TYR A 35 -10.16 -6.91 20.50
C TYR A 35 -10.74 -8.23 20.00
N GLN A 36 -10.38 -9.36 20.60
CA GLN A 36 -10.91 -10.68 20.25
C GLN A 36 -12.45 -10.74 20.35
N LEU A 37 -13.04 -10.14 21.39
CA LEU A 37 -14.50 -10.10 21.57
C LEU A 37 -15.22 -9.18 20.58
N HIS A 38 -14.52 -8.22 19.95
CA HIS A 38 -15.11 -7.19 19.09
C HIS A 38 -14.46 -7.15 17.69
N GLU A 39 -13.82 -8.24 17.28
CA GLU A 39 -13.02 -8.32 16.05
C GLU A 39 -13.85 -7.92 14.83
N THR A 40 -14.97 -8.60 14.60
CA THR A 40 -15.89 -8.32 13.47
C THR A 40 -16.35 -6.86 13.42
N TYR A 41 -16.56 -6.23 14.57
CA TYR A 41 -16.93 -4.82 14.64
C TYR A 41 -15.79 -3.93 14.13
N TYR A 42 -14.55 -4.19 14.55
CA TYR A 42 -13.39 -3.43 14.13
C TYR A 42 -13.05 -3.66 12.66
N GLU A 43 -13.10 -4.91 12.19
CA GLU A 43 -12.90 -5.25 10.78
C GLU A 43 -13.88 -4.52 9.88
N THR A 44 -15.18 -4.62 10.17
CA THR A 44 -16.22 -3.96 9.37
C THR A 44 -16.09 -2.43 9.43
N THR A 45 -15.80 -1.88 10.61
CA THR A 45 -15.77 -0.44 10.83
C THR A 45 -14.57 0.22 10.15
N TYR A 46 -13.40 -0.42 10.21
CA TYR A 46 -12.13 0.14 9.75
C TYR A 46 -11.63 -0.50 8.45
N GLY A 47 -12.41 -1.38 7.84
CA GLY A 47 -12.06 -2.09 6.61
C GLY A 47 -10.80 -2.93 6.80
N LEU A 48 -10.84 -3.85 7.76
CA LEU A 48 -9.77 -4.82 8.00
C LEU A 48 -10.29 -6.22 7.67
N SER A 49 -9.38 -7.14 7.42
CA SER A 49 -9.70 -8.54 7.14
C SER A 49 -8.50 -9.42 7.49
N ASP A 50 -8.72 -10.32 8.43
CA ASP A 50 -7.80 -11.40 8.81
C ASP A 50 -7.43 -12.32 7.62
N ASP A 51 -8.33 -12.54 6.67
CA ASP A 51 -8.11 -13.30 5.44
C ASP A 51 -6.90 -12.82 4.62
N TYR A 52 -6.46 -11.57 4.80
CA TYR A 52 -5.27 -11.05 4.15
C TYR A 52 -3.97 -11.26 4.96
N GLN A 53 -4.05 -11.47 6.26
CA GLN A 53 -2.92 -11.59 7.19
C GLN A 53 -2.25 -12.97 7.17
N THR A 54 -2.19 -13.62 6.02
CA THR A 54 -1.69 -15.00 5.91
C THR A 54 -0.17 -15.14 5.96
N ALA A 55 0.58 -14.03 5.89
CA ALA A 55 2.03 -14.02 5.80
C ALA A 55 2.77 -13.84 7.14
N PHE A 56 2.04 -13.70 8.25
CA PHE A 56 2.65 -13.56 9.56
C PHE A 56 3.19 -14.91 10.07
N ASP A 57 4.40 -14.89 10.62
CA ASP A 57 4.90 -16.00 11.42
C ASP A 57 4.28 -15.99 12.83
N SER A 58 4.60 -17.00 13.64
CA SER A 58 4.11 -17.13 15.00
C SER A 58 4.57 -16.02 15.97
N HIS A 59 5.41 -15.09 15.52
CA HIS A 59 5.91 -13.95 16.30
C HIS A 59 5.42 -12.61 15.74
N GLY A 60 4.42 -12.62 14.86
CA GLY A 60 3.89 -11.39 14.26
C GLY A 60 4.84 -10.74 13.25
N ARG A 61 5.73 -11.52 12.61
CA ARG A 61 6.70 -11.01 11.62
C ARG A 61 6.39 -11.52 10.22
N VAL A 62 6.64 -10.68 9.22
CA VAL A 62 6.57 -11.04 7.81
C VAL A 62 7.99 -11.05 7.23
N TRP A 63 8.46 -12.22 6.80
CA TRP A 63 9.79 -12.40 6.21
C TRP A 63 9.69 -12.36 4.69
N ILE A 64 10.18 -11.29 4.08
CA ILE A 64 9.99 -11.01 2.65
C ILE A 64 11.18 -11.53 1.84
N TYR A 65 10.94 -12.54 1.00
CA TYR A 65 11.90 -12.98 -0.01
C TYR A 65 11.66 -12.24 -1.33
N ASN A 66 12.63 -11.42 -1.73
CA ASN A 66 12.64 -10.76 -3.03
C ASN A 66 13.16 -11.69 -4.13
N GLN A 67 12.25 -12.29 -4.90
CA GLN A 67 12.53 -13.13 -6.07
C GLN A 67 12.52 -12.35 -7.40
N THR A 68 12.44 -11.01 -7.37
CA THR A 68 12.37 -10.22 -8.62
C THR A 68 13.68 -10.20 -9.39
N HIS A 69 14.81 -10.49 -8.73
CA HIS A 69 16.17 -10.35 -9.29
C HIS A 69 16.51 -8.93 -9.83
N SER A 70 15.71 -7.91 -9.51
CA SER A 70 15.89 -6.53 -9.95
C SER A 70 16.45 -5.67 -8.81
N LYS A 71 17.58 -4.99 -9.06
CA LYS A 71 18.16 -4.02 -8.11
C LYS A 71 17.19 -2.86 -7.83
N ALA A 72 16.52 -2.38 -8.87
CA ALA A 72 15.52 -1.33 -8.78
C ALA A 72 14.34 -1.73 -7.88
N LEU A 73 13.74 -2.91 -8.13
CA LEU A 73 12.66 -3.42 -7.27
C LEU A 73 13.14 -3.74 -5.86
N SER A 74 14.40 -4.16 -5.69
CA SER A 74 14.98 -4.33 -4.36
C SER A 74 15.07 -3.01 -3.59
N GLN A 75 15.35 -1.89 -4.25
CA GLN A 75 15.35 -0.56 -3.64
C GLN A 75 13.92 -0.13 -3.27
N SER A 76 12.98 -0.28 -4.20
CA SER A 76 11.56 0.03 -3.97
C SER A 76 10.98 -0.77 -2.81
N LEU A 77 11.23 -2.07 -2.75
CA LEU A 77 10.77 -2.94 -1.69
C LEU A 77 11.38 -2.57 -0.33
N LYS A 78 12.67 -2.24 -0.29
CA LYS A 78 13.33 -1.75 0.94
C LYS A 78 12.67 -0.46 1.45
N ALA A 79 12.32 0.46 0.55
CA ALA A 79 11.61 1.69 0.91
C ALA A 79 10.19 1.38 1.41
N ALA A 80 9.46 0.46 0.77
CA ALA A 80 8.13 0.05 1.20
C ALA A 80 8.10 -0.55 2.61
N MET A 81 9.03 -1.47 2.89
CA MET A 81 9.20 -2.05 4.23
C MET A 81 9.53 -0.97 5.27
N LYS A 82 10.40 -0.02 4.91
CA LYS A 82 10.77 1.10 5.78
C LYS A 82 9.56 2.00 6.07
N ASN A 83 8.74 2.31 5.07
CA ASN A 83 7.57 3.16 5.23
C ASN A 83 6.63 2.65 6.33
N TRP A 84 6.32 1.36 6.34
CA TRP A 84 5.52 0.74 7.40
C TRP A 84 6.27 0.64 8.72
N ASN A 85 7.47 0.04 8.74
CA ASN A 85 8.21 -0.21 9.98
C ASN A 85 8.57 1.06 10.76
N GLN A 86 8.66 2.22 10.10
CA GLN A 86 8.89 3.52 10.78
C GLN A 86 7.63 4.09 11.45
N GLN A 87 6.44 3.66 11.05
CA GLN A 87 5.16 4.19 11.54
C GLN A 87 4.45 3.24 12.53
N LEU A 88 4.85 1.97 12.52
CA LEU A 88 4.35 0.94 13.43
C LEU A 88 5.16 0.92 14.73
N ALA A 89 4.53 0.46 15.81
CA ALA A 89 5.17 0.44 17.14
C ALA A 89 6.33 -0.57 17.24
N ALA A 90 6.30 -1.61 16.40
CA ALA A 90 7.39 -2.57 16.24
C ALA A 90 7.58 -2.88 14.74
N PRO A 91 8.80 -3.26 14.31
CA PRO A 91 9.01 -3.68 12.93
C PRO A 91 8.25 -4.97 12.64
N VAL A 92 7.50 -4.99 11.54
CA VAL A 92 6.70 -6.12 11.07
C VAL A 92 7.34 -6.77 9.85
N PHE A 93 7.89 -5.97 8.94
CA PHE A 93 8.44 -6.46 7.69
C PHE A 93 9.96 -6.64 7.77
N TYR A 94 10.41 -7.87 7.58
CA TYR A 94 11.82 -8.25 7.68
C TYR A 94 12.33 -8.77 6.34
N LYS A 95 13.62 -8.59 6.08
CA LYS A 95 14.27 -9.16 4.90
C LYS A 95 14.40 -10.67 5.08
N GLY A 96 13.75 -11.43 4.22
CA GLY A 96 13.85 -12.89 4.14
C GLY A 96 14.88 -13.37 3.11
N THR A 97 14.94 -14.69 2.96
CA THR A 97 15.74 -15.40 1.97
C THR A 97 14.92 -16.51 1.33
N LYS A 98 15.40 -17.11 0.24
CA LYS A 98 14.75 -18.27 -0.39
C LYS A 98 14.46 -19.40 0.60
N LYS A 99 15.32 -19.60 1.61
CA LYS A 99 15.16 -20.67 2.62
C LYS A 99 14.38 -20.24 3.86
N HIS A 100 14.19 -18.94 4.07
CA HIS A 100 13.53 -18.40 5.26
C HIS A 100 12.71 -17.16 4.87
N HIS A 101 11.44 -17.39 4.58
CA HIS A 101 10.47 -16.36 4.25
C HIS A 101 9.05 -16.83 4.57
N THR A 102 8.15 -15.89 4.73
CA THR A 102 6.69 -16.10 4.83
C THR A 102 5.94 -15.37 3.72
N LEU A 103 6.63 -14.52 2.96
CA LEU A 103 6.10 -13.82 1.79
C LEU A 103 7.13 -13.85 0.66
N THR A 104 6.69 -14.14 -0.56
CA THR A 104 7.52 -14.02 -1.78
C THR A 104 7.08 -12.84 -2.63
N VAL A 105 8.02 -11.99 -3.05
CA VAL A 105 7.80 -10.93 -4.05
C VAL A 105 8.39 -11.36 -5.38
N ARG A 106 7.60 -11.38 -6.45
CA ARG A 106 8.06 -11.81 -7.78
C ARG A 106 7.43 -11.01 -8.91
N VAL A 107 8.14 -10.95 -10.03
CA VAL A 107 7.62 -10.41 -11.29
C VAL A 107 6.98 -11.55 -12.07
N ILE A 108 5.79 -11.33 -12.63
CA ILE A 108 5.08 -12.32 -13.43
C ILE A 108 4.62 -11.76 -14.78
N ASN A 109 4.51 -12.62 -15.78
CA ASN A 109 3.88 -12.30 -17.06
C ASN A 109 2.40 -12.69 -16.97
N ARG A 110 1.48 -11.71 -16.99
CA ARG A 110 0.04 -12.03 -17.05
C ARG A 110 -0.33 -12.55 -18.45
N GLN A 111 -1.11 -13.62 -18.48
CA GLN A 111 -1.93 -13.98 -19.65
C GLN A 111 -3.18 -13.11 -19.53
N VAL A 112 -3.21 -12.00 -20.28
CA VAL A 112 -4.16 -10.88 -20.14
C VAL A 112 -5.60 -11.31 -19.80
N LYS A 113 -6.09 -10.93 -18.62
CA LYS A 113 -7.52 -10.65 -18.35
C LYS A 113 -7.64 -9.60 -17.24
N THR A 114 -7.97 -8.39 -17.69
CA THR A 114 -8.69 -7.28 -17.04
C THR A 114 -8.31 -6.86 -15.61
N ASN A 115 -8.26 -5.53 -15.47
CA ASN A 115 -7.97 -4.69 -14.29
C ASN A 115 -6.47 -4.37 -14.15
N GLU A 116 -6.20 -3.06 -14.22
CA GLU A 116 -4.92 -2.35 -14.30
C GLU A 116 -4.10 -2.43 -13.00
N GLU A 117 -3.98 -3.63 -12.43
CA GLU A 117 -3.24 -3.86 -11.19
C GLU A 117 -1.74 -3.98 -11.50
N LEU A 118 -0.96 -3.01 -11.02
CA LEU A 118 0.49 -2.92 -11.25
C LEU A 118 1.27 -3.91 -10.37
N ALA A 119 0.72 -4.21 -9.21
CA ALA A 119 1.09 -5.28 -8.30
C ALA A 119 -0.15 -5.71 -7.52
N TRP A 120 -0.13 -6.91 -6.92
CA TRP A 120 -1.22 -7.37 -6.05
C TRP A 120 -0.74 -8.41 -5.03
N TRP A 121 -1.29 -8.31 -3.81
CA TRP A 121 -1.18 -9.31 -2.76
C TRP A 121 -2.07 -10.54 -3.02
N GLN A 122 -1.52 -11.75 -2.87
CA GLN A 122 -2.23 -13.02 -3.03
C GLN A 122 -2.15 -13.83 -1.72
N PRO A 123 -3.10 -13.65 -0.80
CA PRO A 123 -3.03 -14.24 0.55
C PRO A 123 -2.84 -15.76 0.54
N THR A 124 -3.60 -16.48 -0.29
CA THR A 124 -3.56 -17.96 -0.37
C THR A 124 -2.19 -18.52 -0.75
N THR A 125 -1.44 -17.79 -1.58
CA THR A 125 -0.11 -18.23 -2.06
C THR A 125 1.03 -17.46 -1.40
N GLN A 126 0.72 -16.60 -0.44
CA GLN A 126 1.64 -15.69 0.23
C GLN A 126 2.58 -14.96 -0.73
N THR A 127 2.03 -14.51 -1.86
CA THR A 127 2.80 -13.93 -2.95
C THR A 127 2.35 -12.50 -3.22
N LEU A 128 3.31 -11.58 -3.29
CA LEU A 128 3.12 -10.25 -3.89
C LEU A 128 3.65 -10.33 -5.32
N SER A 129 2.74 -10.24 -6.29
CA SER A 129 3.07 -10.32 -7.71
C SER A 129 3.17 -8.91 -8.31
N ILE A 130 4.15 -8.69 -9.17
CA ILE A 130 4.35 -7.45 -9.93
C ILE A 130 4.15 -7.76 -11.41
N ASP A 131 3.35 -6.94 -12.11
CA ASP A 131 3.14 -7.12 -13.54
C ASP A 131 4.40 -6.76 -14.35
N ASN A 132 4.93 -7.73 -15.11
CA ASN A 132 6.15 -7.53 -15.89
C ASN A 132 5.95 -6.56 -17.04
N LEU A 133 4.83 -6.64 -17.77
CA LEU A 133 4.61 -5.80 -18.94
C LEU A 133 4.61 -4.34 -18.52
N HIS A 134 3.82 -4.00 -17.51
CA HIS A 134 3.76 -2.65 -16.98
C HIS A 134 5.12 -2.20 -16.43
N TYR A 135 5.80 -3.00 -15.61
CA TYR A 135 7.12 -2.63 -15.06
C TYR A 135 8.16 -2.27 -16.13
N GLN A 136 8.13 -2.98 -17.27
CA GLN A 136 9.03 -2.73 -18.39
C GLN A 136 8.64 -1.49 -19.19
N THR A 137 7.34 -1.27 -19.42
CA THR A 137 6.86 -0.13 -20.23
C THR A 137 6.82 1.19 -19.44
N GLU A 138 6.69 1.13 -18.12
CA GLU A 138 6.44 2.32 -17.29
C GLU A 138 7.61 3.30 -17.31
N TRP A 139 8.83 2.81 -17.44
CA TRP A 139 10.00 3.67 -17.60
C TRP A 139 9.86 4.61 -18.81
N GLN A 140 9.38 4.09 -19.94
CA GLN A 140 9.21 4.87 -21.16
C GLN A 140 8.06 5.88 -21.02
N ALA A 141 6.98 5.49 -20.33
CA ALA A 141 5.86 6.37 -20.03
C ALA A 141 6.30 7.55 -19.14
N ILE A 142 6.98 7.27 -18.02
CA ILE A 142 7.56 8.27 -17.13
C ILE A 142 8.49 9.21 -17.90
N ASN A 143 9.44 8.66 -18.68
CA ASN A 143 10.38 9.48 -19.44
C ASN A 143 9.66 10.46 -20.38
N LYS A 144 8.68 9.96 -21.13
CA LYS A 144 7.87 10.74 -22.06
C LYS A 144 7.10 11.85 -21.34
N TYR A 145 6.36 11.52 -20.29
CA TYR A 145 5.52 12.49 -19.58
C TYR A 145 6.32 13.51 -18.79
N MET A 146 7.46 13.09 -18.20
CA MET A 146 8.37 14.02 -17.53
C MET A 146 8.95 15.06 -18.49
N LYS A 147 9.36 14.63 -19.69
CA LYS A 147 9.84 15.53 -20.75
C LYS A 147 8.75 16.51 -21.19
N GLN A 148 7.53 16.03 -21.38
CA GLN A 148 6.39 16.89 -21.72
C GLN A 148 6.06 17.91 -20.62
N ASN A 149 6.11 17.53 -19.35
CA ASN A 149 5.89 18.44 -18.22
C ASN A 149 6.98 19.51 -18.14
N TYR A 150 8.24 19.14 -18.35
CA TYR A 150 9.34 20.10 -18.32
C TYR A 150 9.23 21.14 -19.44
N VAL A 151 8.91 20.74 -20.68
CA VAL A 151 8.65 21.66 -21.80
C VAL A 151 7.58 22.69 -21.44
N ARG A 152 6.48 22.24 -20.84
CA ARG A 152 5.36 23.13 -20.44
C ARG A 152 5.77 24.18 -19.42
N GLN A 153 6.75 23.89 -18.56
CA GLN A 153 7.17 24.77 -17.46
C GLN A 153 8.35 25.67 -17.82
N ALA A 154 9.28 25.20 -18.66
CA ALA A 154 10.57 25.86 -18.92
C ALA A 154 10.69 26.51 -20.33
N GLY A 155 9.70 26.33 -21.21
CA GLY A 155 9.75 26.78 -22.61
C GLY A 155 10.28 25.69 -23.58
N PRO A 156 10.10 25.85 -24.91
CA PRO A 156 10.15 24.76 -25.90
C PRO A 156 11.56 24.33 -26.41
N ASP A 157 12.61 24.41 -25.59
CA ASP A 157 13.96 24.00 -26.00
C ASP A 157 14.15 22.47 -25.89
N LEU A 158 13.90 21.75 -27.00
CA LEU A 158 13.97 20.29 -27.09
C LEU A 158 15.34 19.71 -26.72
N ALA A 159 16.43 20.44 -26.97
CA ALA A 159 17.79 20.01 -26.63
C ALA A 159 18.00 20.04 -25.11
N LYS A 160 17.52 21.09 -24.44
CA LYS A 160 17.53 21.16 -22.97
C LYS A 160 16.63 20.11 -22.32
N VAL A 161 15.50 19.76 -22.93
CA VAL A 161 14.55 18.77 -22.38
C VAL A 161 15.16 17.37 -22.34
N THR A 162 15.89 17.00 -23.39
CA THR A 162 16.56 15.70 -23.47
C THR A 162 17.82 15.66 -22.61
N ALA A 163 18.53 16.78 -22.48
CA ALA A 163 19.70 16.88 -21.61
C ALA A 163 19.34 16.97 -20.11
N ALA A 164 18.24 17.62 -19.73
CA ALA A 164 17.83 17.79 -18.34
C ALA A 164 17.30 16.50 -17.71
N ILE A 165 16.53 15.70 -18.47
CA ILE A 165 15.96 14.45 -17.98
C ILE A 165 16.83 13.30 -18.45
N ASP A 166 17.73 12.88 -17.56
CA ASP A 166 18.57 11.71 -17.75
C ASP A 166 17.85 10.41 -17.36
N ASP A 167 18.50 9.29 -17.67
CA ASP A 167 18.01 7.96 -17.30
C ASP A 167 17.94 7.78 -15.77
N THR A 168 18.75 8.54 -15.02
CA THR A 168 18.78 8.54 -13.55
C THR A 168 17.49 9.06 -12.95
N ALA A 169 17.00 10.23 -13.39
CA ALA A 169 15.76 10.83 -12.92
C ALA A 169 14.57 9.94 -13.26
N THR A 170 14.51 9.42 -14.50
CA THR A 170 13.45 8.50 -14.92
C THR A 170 13.46 7.21 -14.08
N THR A 171 14.65 6.64 -13.85
CA THR A 171 14.80 5.44 -13.00
C THR A 171 14.40 5.73 -11.55
N THR A 172 14.75 6.90 -11.03
CA THR A 172 14.37 7.33 -9.67
C THR A 172 12.85 7.42 -9.55
N ALA A 173 12.19 8.09 -10.50
CA ALA A 173 10.73 8.19 -10.55
C ALA A 173 10.05 6.83 -10.56
N ARG A 174 10.48 5.90 -11.43
CA ARG A 174 9.94 4.52 -11.45
C ARG A 174 10.17 3.80 -10.13
N ASN A 175 11.36 3.93 -9.54
CA ASN A 175 11.66 3.26 -8.28
C ASN A 175 10.80 3.81 -7.13
N VAL A 176 10.51 5.11 -7.11
CA VAL A 176 9.61 5.73 -6.14
C VAL A 176 8.18 5.24 -6.33
N GLU A 177 7.68 5.23 -7.57
CA GLU A 177 6.34 4.74 -7.87
C GLU A 177 6.15 3.31 -7.36
N TYR A 178 7.08 2.42 -7.72
CA TYR A 178 7.03 1.05 -7.22
C TYR A 178 7.26 0.95 -5.72
N ALA A 179 7.97 1.88 -5.07
CA ALA A 179 8.04 1.91 -3.62
C ALA A 179 6.66 2.22 -3.01
N ARG A 180 5.89 3.14 -3.59
CA ARG A 180 4.56 3.52 -3.13
C ARG A 180 3.53 2.43 -3.40
N ILE A 181 3.55 1.82 -4.59
CA ILE A 181 2.74 0.63 -4.93
C ILE A 181 3.04 -0.51 -3.96
N LEU A 182 4.31 -0.86 -3.76
CA LEU A 182 4.67 -1.92 -2.82
C LEU A 182 4.31 -1.55 -1.37
N THR A 183 4.32 -0.27 -1.00
CA THR A 183 3.84 0.17 0.32
C THR A 183 2.33 -0.09 0.46
N HIS A 184 1.54 0.19 -0.59
CA HIS A 184 0.11 -0.15 -0.63
C HIS A 184 -0.11 -1.66 -0.45
N GLU A 185 0.58 -2.48 -1.25
CA GLU A 185 0.44 -3.95 -1.17
C GLU A 185 0.84 -4.51 0.19
N LEU A 186 1.88 -3.96 0.82
CA LEU A 186 2.23 -4.33 2.19
C LEU A 186 1.14 -3.93 3.21
N GLY A 187 0.33 -2.91 2.93
CA GLY A 187 -0.86 -2.60 3.72
C GLY A 187 -1.90 -3.73 3.64
N HIS A 188 -2.09 -4.33 2.47
CA HIS A 188 -2.94 -5.53 2.34
C HIS A 188 -2.37 -6.69 3.15
N VAL A 189 -1.04 -6.91 3.14
CA VAL A 189 -0.40 -7.94 3.98
C VAL A 189 -0.68 -7.73 5.47
N LEU A 190 -0.78 -6.47 5.93
CA LEU A 190 -1.18 -6.14 7.30
C LEU A 190 -2.67 -6.39 7.60
N GLY A 191 -3.50 -6.74 6.61
CA GLY A 191 -4.94 -6.92 6.78
C GLY A 191 -5.81 -5.74 6.34
N LEU A 192 -5.24 -4.69 5.74
CA LEU A 192 -6.04 -3.52 5.37
C LEU A 192 -6.76 -3.77 4.05
N GLN A 193 -8.07 -3.53 4.03
CA GLN A 193 -8.81 -3.37 2.77
C GLN A 193 -8.56 -1.98 2.18
N HIS A 194 -9.02 -1.76 0.94
CA HIS A 194 -8.96 -0.43 0.34
C HIS A 194 -9.65 0.63 1.21
N SER A 195 -8.99 1.78 1.38
CA SER A 195 -9.62 2.96 1.96
C SER A 195 -10.62 3.56 0.97
N LYS A 196 -11.67 4.20 1.50
CA LYS A 196 -12.60 5.04 0.73
C LYS A 196 -12.12 6.50 0.63
N ASN A 197 -11.05 6.87 1.33
CA ASN A 197 -10.52 8.24 1.31
C ASN A 197 -9.45 8.37 0.23
N GLN A 198 -9.65 9.27 -0.74
CA GLN A 198 -8.77 9.39 -1.91
C GLN A 198 -7.33 9.82 -1.61
N THR A 199 -7.10 10.41 -0.43
CA THR A 199 -5.77 10.86 0.02
C THR A 199 -5.00 9.78 0.77
N ASP A 200 -5.64 8.67 1.12
CA ASP A 200 -4.99 7.54 1.77
C ASP A 200 -4.20 6.76 0.72
N LEU A 201 -3.03 6.26 1.09
CA LEU A 201 -2.26 5.40 0.19
C LEU A 201 -3.06 4.13 -0.11
N MET A 202 -3.86 3.63 0.83
CA MET A 202 -4.71 2.46 0.64
C MET A 202 -5.94 2.71 -0.26
N TYR A 203 -6.11 3.88 -0.87
CA TYR A 203 -7.16 4.10 -1.87
C TYR A 203 -6.83 3.38 -3.18
N ALA A 204 -7.79 2.61 -3.71
CA ALA A 204 -7.59 1.77 -4.91
C ALA A 204 -7.22 2.57 -6.18
N GLY A 205 -7.60 3.85 -6.25
CA GLY A 205 -7.34 4.72 -7.41
C GLY A 205 -6.26 5.77 -7.16
N VAL A 206 -5.35 5.55 -6.21
CA VAL A 206 -4.28 6.52 -5.92
C VAL A 206 -3.34 6.66 -7.12
N GLY A 207 -3.03 7.90 -7.50
CA GLY A 207 -2.11 8.22 -8.58
C GLY A 207 -1.00 9.15 -8.11
N PHE A 208 0.20 9.02 -8.70
CA PHE A 208 1.41 9.73 -8.27
C PHE A 208 1.86 10.74 -9.32
N SER A 209 1.18 11.89 -9.42
CA SER A 209 1.46 12.87 -10.48
C SER A 209 2.83 13.56 -10.35
N ASP A 210 3.41 13.55 -9.14
CA ASP A 210 4.71 14.13 -8.81
C ASP A 210 5.89 13.40 -9.45
N ILE A 211 5.77 12.09 -9.73
CA ILE A 211 6.83 11.32 -10.40
C ILE A 211 7.09 11.77 -11.84
N TYR A 212 6.13 12.50 -12.44
CA TYR A 212 6.26 13.09 -13.77
C TYR A 212 6.83 14.51 -13.73
N GLN A 213 7.23 15.03 -12.56
CA GLN A 213 7.78 16.37 -12.41
C GLN A 213 9.27 16.28 -12.11
N TYR A 214 10.12 16.63 -13.08
CA TYR A 214 11.59 16.54 -12.94
C TYR A 214 12.09 17.22 -11.65
N ALA A 215 11.62 18.43 -11.37
CA ALA A 215 12.01 19.21 -10.19
C ALA A 215 11.57 18.58 -8.85
N ALA A 216 10.56 17.71 -8.85
CA ALA A 216 10.17 16.93 -7.66
C ALA A 216 11.06 15.69 -7.52
N VAL A 217 11.34 14.99 -8.63
CA VAL A 217 12.08 13.72 -8.64
C VAL A 217 13.53 13.87 -8.23
N ILE A 218 14.19 14.99 -8.56
CA ILE A 218 15.58 15.25 -8.18
C ILE A 218 15.75 15.64 -6.70
N LYS A 219 14.65 15.77 -5.95
CA LYS A 219 14.66 16.14 -4.53
C LYS A 219 14.49 14.88 -3.67
N ASP A 220 15.24 14.77 -2.58
CA ASP A 220 15.14 13.62 -1.66
C ASP A 220 13.72 13.41 -1.10
N GLN A 221 12.92 14.49 -1.00
CA GLN A 221 11.53 14.46 -0.54
C GLN A 221 10.63 13.58 -1.40
N ILE A 222 11.01 13.24 -2.63
CA ILE A 222 10.23 12.31 -3.47
C ILE A 222 10.07 10.93 -2.79
N TRP A 223 11.02 10.57 -1.91
CA TRP A 223 11.04 9.35 -1.09
C TRP A 223 10.36 9.51 0.28
N ALA A 224 9.66 10.62 0.52
CA ALA A 224 8.89 10.79 1.77
C ALA A 224 7.88 9.65 1.94
N ASN A 225 7.63 9.29 3.20
CA ASN A 225 6.70 8.23 3.55
C ASN A 225 5.28 8.61 3.08
N PRO A 226 4.65 7.82 2.19
CA PRO A 226 3.36 8.17 1.59
C PRO A 226 2.15 7.79 2.45
N LEU A 227 2.34 7.11 3.58
CA LEU A 227 1.24 6.63 4.42
C LEU A 227 0.51 7.81 5.07
N SER A 228 -0.82 7.82 4.95
CA SER A 228 -1.66 8.75 5.68
C SER A 228 -1.76 8.36 7.16
N VAL A 229 -2.24 9.29 7.99
CA VAL A 229 -2.56 8.98 9.40
C VAL A 229 -3.60 7.85 9.48
N THR A 230 -4.55 7.80 8.55
CA THR A 230 -5.56 6.73 8.49
C THR A 230 -4.92 5.38 8.17
N ASP A 231 -4.01 5.33 7.19
CA ASP A 231 -3.29 4.09 6.86
C ASP A 231 -2.51 3.55 8.07
N VAL A 232 -1.74 4.44 8.72
CA VAL A 232 -0.93 4.08 9.89
C VAL A 232 -1.81 3.57 11.04
N LYS A 233 -2.90 4.28 11.36
CA LYS A 233 -3.77 3.92 12.48
C LYS A 233 -4.53 2.63 12.23
N ARG A 234 -4.93 2.36 10.98
CA ARG A 234 -5.51 1.08 10.57
C ARG A 234 -4.49 -0.06 10.65
N GLY A 235 -3.25 0.16 10.21
CA GLY A 235 -2.15 -0.80 10.38
C GLY A 235 -1.89 -1.16 11.85
N GLN A 236 -1.89 -0.15 12.73
CA GLN A 236 -1.76 -0.37 14.18
C GLN A 236 -2.91 -1.18 14.76
N LEU A 237 -4.16 -0.90 14.35
CA LEU A 237 -5.32 -1.66 14.79
C LEU A 237 -5.30 -3.10 14.27
N ALA A 238 -4.88 -3.31 13.02
CA ALA A 238 -4.82 -4.66 12.43
C ALA A 238 -3.82 -5.57 13.15
N LEU A 239 -2.69 -5.03 13.61
CA LEU A 239 -1.75 -5.78 14.45
C LEU A 239 -2.30 -6.08 15.84
N LYS A 240 -3.17 -5.22 16.37
CA LYS A 240 -3.83 -5.45 17.67
C LYS A 240 -4.91 -6.52 17.62
N LEU A 241 -5.48 -6.77 16.45
CA LEU A 241 -6.44 -7.85 16.21
C LEU A 241 -5.72 -9.20 16.02
N LEU A 242 -4.47 -9.17 15.56
CA LEU A 242 -3.63 -10.37 15.40
C LEU A 242 -3.10 -10.93 16.76
N ASP A 243 -2.97 -10.07 17.78
CA ASP A 243 -2.42 -10.38 19.13
C ASP A 243 -3.43 -11.09 20.06
#